data_AF-A0A368TL12-F1
#
_entry.id   AF-A0A368TL12-F1
#
_cell.length_a   1.000
_cell.length_b   1.000
_cell.length_c   1.000
_cell.angle_alpha   90.00
_cell.angle_beta   90.00
_cell.angle_gamma   90.00
#
_symmetry.space_group_name_H-M   'P 1'
#
loop_
_entity.id
_entity.type
_entity.pdbx_description
1 polymer ?
#
loop_
_entity_poly.entity_id
_entity_poly.type
_entity_poly.pdbx_seq_one_letter_code
_entity_poly.pdbx_strand_id
1 'polypeptide(L)'
;MPGDPFINILGEVLYYRAPELVQELKAEFGLDRPLYEQYLSYLVNLFHRAWGYSFHYMQPVFDVILYKLKWTLVLLIPAVVFGAIIVMLIGSIAGWKRGSKLDIETTSAFLFFYSMPHYWLAMLFVLIFAFYLGLFPLCGICSGGTEGFDRFVD
;
A
#
# COMPACT_ATOMS: atom_id res chain seq x y z
N MET A 1 -14.85 6.00 9.09
CA MET A 1 -14.63 7.01 10.14
C MET A 1 -15.56 8.18 9.86
N PRO A 2 -16.58 8.45 10.68
CA PRO A 2 -17.43 9.62 10.50
C PRO A 2 -16.68 10.83 11.07
N GLY A 3 -16.26 11.72 10.18
CA GLY A 3 -15.52 12.93 10.54
C GLY A 3 -15.28 13.71 9.26
N ASP A 4 -15.58 15.00 9.30
CA ASP A 4 -15.33 15.89 8.18
C ASP A 4 -13.83 15.88 7.82
N PRO A 5 -13.44 15.62 6.57
CA PRO A 5 -12.03 15.54 6.17
C PRO A 5 -11.25 16.83 6.49
N PHE A 6 -11.92 17.98 6.58
CA PHE A 6 -11.28 19.24 6.99
C PHE A 6 -10.78 19.23 8.42
N ILE A 7 -11.31 18.37 9.31
CA ILE A 7 -10.80 18.25 10.68
C ILE A 7 -9.37 17.72 10.66
N ASN A 8 -9.06 16.77 9.76
CA ASN A 8 -7.71 16.23 9.61
C ASN A 8 -6.76 17.22 8.92
N ILE A 9 -7.27 18.10 8.05
CA ILE A 9 -6.47 19.05 7.28
C ILE A 9 -6.19 20.34 8.08
N LEU A 10 -7.21 20.92 8.72
CA LEU A 10 -7.13 22.18 9.45
C LEU A 10 -6.76 21.95 10.94
N GLY A 11 -6.95 20.73 11.45
CA GLY A 11 -6.87 20.42 12.87
C GLY A 11 -8.12 20.88 13.63
N GLU A 12 -8.45 20.19 14.72
CA GLU A 12 -9.65 20.46 15.53
C GLU A 12 -9.73 21.92 15.99
N VAL A 13 -8.59 22.51 16.39
CA VAL A 13 -8.54 23.87 16.95
C VAL A 13 -8.97 24.92 15.91
N LEU A 14 -8.46 24.85 14.68
CA LEU A 14 -8.84 25.82 13.63
C LEU A 14 -10.25 25.55 13.12
N TYR A 15 -10.66 24.28 13.04
CA TYR A 15 -11.99 23.89 12.60
C TYR A 15 -13.11 24.50 13.47
N TYR A 16 -12.97 24.47 14.80
CA TYR A 16 -13.96 25.05 15.71
C TYR A 16 -13.81 26.56 15.91
N ARG A 17 -12.60 27.11 15.74
CA ARG A 17 -12.31 28.53 16.02
C ARG A 17 -12.64 29.46 14.85
N ALA A 18 -12.64 28.96 13.62
CA ALA A 18 -12.93 29.73 12.41
C ALA A 18 -13.97 29.01 11.52
N PRO A 19 -15.24 28.90 11.97
CA PRO A 19 -16.27 28.17 11.24
C PRO A 19 -16.60 28.81 9.88
N GLU A 20 -16.44 30.12 9.74
CA GLU A 20 -16.65 30.84 8.48
C GLU A 20 -15.63 30.42 7.42
N LEU A 21 -14.34 30.32 7.80
CA LEU A 21 -13.28 29.86 6.90
C LEU A 21 -13.50 28.41 6.45
N VAL A 22 -13.98 27.55 7.35
CA VAL A 22 -14.32 26.16 7.02
C VAL A 22 -15.47 26.10 6.02
N GLN A 23 -16.50 26.95 6.17
CA GLN A 23 -17.61 27.01 5.22
C GLN A 23 -17.18 27.56 3.86
N GLU A 24 -16.32 28.57 3.85
CA GLU A 24 -15.76 29.14 2.62
C GLU A 24 -14.94 28.10 1.84
N LEU A 25 -14.05 27.38 2.52
CA LEU A 25 -13.30 26.27 1.92
C LEU A 25 -14.24 25.17 1.41
N LYS A 26 -15.27 24.78 2.18
CA LYS A 26 -16.23 23.78 1.71
C LYS A 26 -16.95 24.20 0.44
N ALA A 27 -17.35 25.46 0.35
CA ALA A 27 -17.98 26.00 -0.85
C ALA A 27 -17.00 26.05 -2.04
N GLU A 28 -15.74 26.42 -1.81
CA GLU A 28 -14.68 26.43 -2.83
C GLU A 28 -14.43 25.02 -3.40
N PHE A 29 -14.40 24.00 -2.54
CA PHE A 29 -14.25 22.60 -2.94
C PHE A 29 -15.57 21.94 -3.40
N GLY A 30 -16.69 22.65 -3.39
CA GLY A 30 -18.02 22.13 -3.77
C GLY A 30 -18.58 21.06 -2.85
N LEU A 31 -18.08 20.99 -1.60
CA LEU A 31 -18.44 20.01 -0.58
C LEU A 31 -19.71 20.39 0.19
N ASP A 32 -20.27 21.57 -0.10
CA ASP A 32 -21.58 22.07 0.34
C ASP A 32 -22.75 21.52 -0.50
N ARG A 33 -22.47 20.96 -1.68
CA ARG A 33 -23.47 20.44 -2.63
C ARG A 33 -24.00 19.07 -2.24
N PRO A 34 -25.15 18.62 -2.79
CA PRO A 34 -25.63 17.25 -2.61
C PRO A 34 -24.58 16.20 -3.00
N LEU A 35 -24.51 15.09 -2.26
CA LEU A 35 -23.48 14.04 -2.45
C LEU A 35 -23.40 13.51 -3.90
N TYR A 36 -24.53 13.43 -4.60
CA TYR A 36 -24.54 12.98 -5.99
C TYR A 36 -23.78 13.95 -6.91
N GLU A 37 -23.86 15.26 -6.68
CA GLU A 37 -23.15 16.26 -7.46
C GLU A 37 -21.65 16.22 -7.17
N GLN A 38 -21.27 16.06 -5.90
CA GLN A 38 -19.88 15.90 -5.50
C GLN A 38 -19.25 14.68 -6.19
N TYR A 39 -19.97 13.56 -6.19
CA TYR A 39 -19.51 12.33 -6.82
C TYR A 39 -19.40 12.46 -8.34
N LEU A 40 -20.41 13.04 -9.01
CA LEU A 40 -20.37 13.26 -10.45
C LEU A 40 -19.24 14.24 -10.84
N SER A 41 -19.08 15.33 -10.09
CA SER A 41 -17.97 16.27 -10.31
C SER A 41 -16.62 15.59 -10.11
N TYR A 42 -16.48 14.76 -9.08
CA TYR A 42 -15.27 13.97 -8.85
C TYR A 42 -14.95 13.05 -10.04
N LEU A 43 -15.94 12.32 -10.55
CA LEU A 43 -15.75 11.43 -11.70
C LEU A 43 -15.34 12.22 -12.96
N VAL A 44 -16.04 13.32 -13.26
CA VAL A 44 -15.70 14.19 -14.39
C VAL A 44 -14.26 14.69 -14.28
N ASN A 45 -13.87 15.20 -13.10
CA ASN A 45 -12.53 15.71 -12.84
C ASN A 45 -11.46 14.61 -12.96
N LEU A 46 -11.76 13.40 -12.49
CA LEU A 46 -10.87 12.24 -12.61
C LEU A 46 -10.55 11.92 -14.09
N PHE A 47 -11.57 11.87 -14.95
CA PHE A 47 -11.38 11.57 -16.37
C PHE A 47 -10.72 12.72 -17.16
N HIS A 48 -10.86 13.98 -16.69
CA HIS A 48 -10.23 15.15 -17.30
C HIS A 48 -8.81 15.43 -16.80
N ARG A 49 -8.18 14.49 -16.09
CA ARG A 49 -6.85 14.64 -15.48
C ARG A 49 -6.77 15.74 -14.39
N ALA A 50 -7.91 16.19 -13.88
CA ALA A 50 -8.01 17.16 -12.79
C ALA A 50 -8.12 16.42 -11.44
N TRP A 51 -7.07 15.70 -11.06
CA TRP A 51 -7.10 14.81 -9.89
C TRP A 51 -7.01 15.54 -8.55
N GLY A 52 -6.77 16.86 -8.61
CA GLY A 52 -6.67 17.72 -7.45
C GLY A 52 -5.29 17.67 -6.78
N TYR A 53 -5.25 18.26 -5.60
CA TYR A 53 -4.05 18.45 -4.80
C TYR A 53 -4.15 17.66 -3.48
N SER A 54 -3.08 16.97 -3.12
CA SER A 54 -3.03 16.25 -1.85
C SER A 54 -2.57 17.20 -0.75
N PHE A 55 -3.47 17.52 0.20
CA PHE A 55 -3.13 18.32 1.37
C PHE A 55 -2.17 17.62 2.34
N HIS A 56 -2.13 16.28 2.32
CA HIS A 56 -1.20 15.53 3.16
C HIS A 56 0.22 15.55 2.59
N TYR A 57 0.37 15.31 1.28
CA TYR A 57 1.69 15.21 0.63
C TYR A 57 2.18 16.53 0.03
N MET A 58 1.35 17.58 0.03
CA MET A 58 1.64 18.88 -0.57
C MET A 58 2.10 18.75 -2.04
N GLN A 59 1.43 17.89 -2.80
CA GLN A 59 1.75 17.57 -4.19
C GLN A 59 0.47 17.23 -4.97
N PRO A 60 0.46 17.36 -6.32
CA PRO A 60 -0.64 16.87 -7.15
C PRO A 60 -0.92 15.39 -6.87
N VAL A 61 -2.19 15.02 -6.77
CA VAL A 61 -2.60 13.64 -6.41
C VAL A 61 -2.07 12.62 -7.41
N PHE A 62 -2.03 12.98 -8.69
CA PHE A 62 -1.51 12.13 -9.74
C PHE A 62 -0.03 11.73 -9.51
N ASP A 63 0.81 12.68 -9.11
CA ASP A 63 2.24 12.43 -8.87
C ASP A 63 2.45 11.50 -7.67
N VAL A 64 1.68 11.69 -6.61
CA VAL A 64 1.70 10.82 -5.42
C VAL A 64 1.31 9.39 -5.79
N ILE A 65 0.24 9.22 -6.58
CA ILE A 65 -0.22 7.91 -7.02
C ILE A 65 0.82 7.26 -7.91
N LEU A 66 1.38 7.98 -8.89
CA LEU A 66 2.37 7.45 -9.82
C LEU A 66 3.65 7.01 -9.09
N TYR A 67 4.13 7.81 -8.13
CA TYR A 67 5.28 7.48 -7.31
C TYR A 67 5.05 6.20 -6.49
N LYS A 68 3.90 6.09 -5.80
CA LYS A 68 3.58 4.91 -5.00
C LYS A 68 3.35 3.67 -5.88
N LEU A 69 2.64 3.83 -6.99
CA LEU A 69 2.35 2.76 -7.94
C LEU A 69 3.63 2.12 -8.47
N LYS A 70 4.64 2.93 -8.82
CA LYS A 70 5.95 2.42 -9.25
C LYS A 70 6.51 1.43 -8.24
N TRP A 71 6.55 1.79 -6.96
CA TRP A 71 7.10 0.93 -5.92
C TRP A 71 6.23 -0.29 -5.63
N THR A 72 4.90 -0.14 -5.68
CA THR A 72 3.98 -1.29 -5.59
C THR A 72 4.25 -2.30 -6.70
N LEU A 73 4.44 -1.84 -7.95
CA LEU A 73 4.72 -2.72 -9.08
C LEU A 73 6.10 -3.39 -8.99
N VAL A 74 7.12 -2.66 -8.54
CA VAL A 74 8.46 -3.21 -8.32
C VAL A 74 8.44 -4.35 -7.30
N LEU A 75 7.56 -4.31 -6.30
CA LEU A 75 7.40 -5.40 -5.32
C LEU A 75 6.45 -6.50 -5.82
N LEU A 76 5.31 -6.13 -6.38
CA LEU A 76 4.25 -7.05 -6.78
C LEU A 76 4.67 -7.95 -7.93
N ILE A 77 5.28 -7.39 -8.98
CA ILE A 77 5.59 -8.13 -10.20
C ILE A 77 6.57 -9.29 -9.92
N PRO A 78 7.73 -9.06 -9.27
CA PRO A 78 8.62 -10.16 -8.92
C PRO A 78 7.96 -11.17 -7.98
N ALA A 79 7.26 -10.71 -6.95
CA ALA A 79 6.61 -11.60 -5.98
C ALA A 79 5.61 -12.56 -6.66
N VAL A 80 4.78 -12.03 -7.58
CA VAL A 80 3.81 -12.83 -8.32
C VAL A 80 4.50 -13.75 -9.32
N VAL A 81 5.49 -13.27 -10.08
CA VAL A 81 6.18 -14.08 -11.10
C VAL A 81 6.97 -15.23 -10.45
N PHE A 82 7.83 -14.94 -9.48
CA PHE A 82 8.60 -15.97 -8.79
C PHE A 82 7.70 -16.91 -8.00
N GLY A 83 6.70 -16.37 -7.30
CA GLY A 83 5.72 -17.16 -6.57
C GLY A 83 4.96 -18.12 -7.49
N ALA A 84 4.44 -17.62 -8.62
CA ALA A 84 3.71 -18.44 -9.59
C ALA A 84 4.60 -19.54 -10.18
N ILE A 85 5.84 -19.23 -10.56
CA ILE A 85 6.77 -20.23 -11.10
C ILE A 85 7.05 -21.32 -10.07
N ILE A 86 7.42 -20.94 -8.84
CA ILE A 86 7.75 -21.90 -7.77
C ILE A 86 6.55 -22.77 -7.43
N VAL A 87 5.38 -22.16 -7.21
CA VAL A 87 4.15 -22.88 -6.87
C VAL A 87 3.71 -23.80 -8.01
N MET A 88 3.80 -23.33 -9.26
CA MET A 88 3.45 -24.15 -10.43
C MET A 88 4.36 -25.38 -10.55
N LEU A 89 5.68 -25.22 -10.38
CA LEU A 89 6.62 -26.34 -10.45
C LEU A 89 6.39 -27.35 -9.33
N ILE A 90 6.33 -26.87 -8.08
CA ILE A 90 6.13 -27.73 -6.91
C ILE A 90 4.76 -28.42 -6.97
N GLY A 91 3.70 -27.68 -7.29
CA GLY A 91 2.34 -28.19 -7.41
C GLY A 91 2.19 -29.21 -8.54
N SER A 92 2.84 -28.98 -9.69
CA SER A 92 2.81 -29.93 -10.81
C SER A 92 3.50 -31.25 -10.45
N ILE A 93 4.64 -31.20 -9.75
CA ILE A 93 5.37 -32.39 -9.33
C ILE A 93 4.58 -33.19 -8.29
N ALA A 94 3.99 -32.51 -7.29
CA ALA A 94 3.15 -33.14 -6.28
C ALA A 94 1.92 -33.80 -6.92
N GLY A 95 1.26 -33.11 -7.86
CA GLY A 95 0.10 -33.61 -8.58
C GLY A 95 0.40 -34.81 -9.49
N TRP A 96 1.55 -34.83 -10.15
CA TRP A 96 1.96 -35.99 -10.96
C TRP A 96 2.24 -37.21 -10.07
N LYS A 97 2.94 -37.03 -8.94
CA LYS A 97 3.24 -38.11 -7.99
C LYS A 97 2.22 -38.19 -6.86
N ARG A 98 0.93 -38.18 -7.20
CA ARG A 98 -0.17 -38.21 -6.22
C ARG A 98 -0.07 -39.41 -5.27
N GLY A 99 -0.23 -39.16 -3.98
CA GLY A 99 -0.12 -40.18 -2.92
C GLY A 99 1.32 -40.60 -2.58
N SER A 100 2.33 -39.98 -3.20
CA SER A 100 3.73 -40.16 -2.80
C SER A 100 4.05 -39.37 -1.53
N LYS A 101 5.18 -39.69 -0.88
CA LYS A 101 5.69 -38.92 0.26
C LYS A 101 5.85 -37.43 -0.06
N LEU A 102 6.30 -37.11 -1.28
CA LEU A 102 6.49 -35.72 -1.73
C LEU A 102 5.17 -34.95 -1.80
N ASP A 103 4.09 -35.60 -2.25
CA ASP A 103 2.75 -35.00 -2.29
C ASP A 103 2.23 -34.68 -0.87
N ILE A 104 2.39 -35.64 0.04
CA ILE A 104 1.95 -35.50 1.45
C ILE A 104 2.74 -34.39 2.16
N GLU A 105 4.07 -34.39 2.03
CA GLU A 105 4.94 -33.39 2.67
C GLU A 105 4.68 -31.98 2.12
N THR A 106 4.58 -31.85 0.80
CA THR A 106 4.32 -30.56 0.13
C THR A 106 2.95 -30.00 0.53
N THR A 107 1.91 -30.84 0.49
CA THR A 107 0.56 -30.45 0.87
C THR A 107 0.49 -30.05 2.34
N SER A 108 1.14 -30.81 3.22
CA SER A 108 1.20 -30.49 4.66
C SER A 108 1.91 -29.17 4.93
N ALA A 109 3.03 -28.90 4.25
CA ALA A 109 3.76 -27.64 4.36
C ALA A 109 2.89 -26.46 3.89
N PHE A 110 2.21 -26.58 2.75
CA PHE A 110 1.29 -25.53 2.28
C PHE A 110 0.14 -25.29 3.25
N LEU A 111 -0.45 -26.34 3.80
CA LEU A 111 -1.54 -26.21 4.78
C LEU A 111 -1.07 -25.50 6.06
N PHE A 112 0.15 -25.80 6.51
CA PHE A 112 0.78 -25.15 7.65
C PHE A 112 0.93 -23.65 7.43
N PHE A 113 1.57 -23.24 6.33
CA PHE A 113 1.73 -21.82 6.00
C PHE A 113 0.40 -21.11 5.74
N TYR A 114 -0.56 -21.79 5.10
CA TYR A 114 -1.89 -21.25 4.85
C TYR A 114 -2.67 -20.99 6.15
N SER A 115 -2.46 -21.82 7.17
CA SER A 115 -3.13 -21.68 8.48
C SER A 115 -2.53 -20.58 9.34
N MET A 116 -1.35 -20.07 8.99
CA MET A 116 -0.69 -19.01 9.75
C MET A 116 -1.28 -17.64 9.43
N PRO A 117 -1.48 -16.77 10.45
CA PRO A 117 -1.83 -15.38 10.18
C PRO A 117 -0.71 -14.68 9.41
N HIS A 118 -1.04 -14.16 8.22
CA HIS A 118 -0.06 -13.53 7.32
C HIS A 118 0.73 -12.39 7.98
N TYR A 119 0.10 -11.59 8.84
CA TYR A 119 0.77 -10.51 9.55
C TYR A 119 1.87 -11.03 10.49
N TRP A 120 1.64 -12.17 11.15
CA TRP A 120 2.59 -12.76 12.08
C TRP A 120 3.81 -13.30 11.32
N LEU A 121 3.57 -13.96 10.18
CA LEU A 121 4.64 -14.44 9.30
C LEU A 121 5.48 -13.27 8.75
N ALA A 122 4.82 -12.19 8.33
CA ALA A 122 5.51 -10.98 7.89
C ALA A 122 6.38 -10.37 8.99
N MET A 123 5.88 -10.28 10.22
CA MET A 123 6.66 -9.80 11.37
C MET A 123 7.87 -10.69 11.67
N LEU A 124 7.73 -12.02 11.59
CA LEU A 124 8.85 -12.94 11.73
C LEU A 124 9.91 -12.74 10.65
N PHE A 125 9.50 -12.54 9.40
CA PHE A 125 10.43 -12.29 8.31
C PHE A 125 11.17 -10.97 8.49
N VAL A 126 10.50 -9.91 8.93
CA VAL A 126 11.18 -8.64 9.28
C VAL A 126 12.19 -8.87 10.40
N LEU A 127 11.83 -9.60 11.46
CA LEU A 127 12.72 -9.88 12.58
C LEU A 127 13.97 -10.67 12.13
N ILE A 128 13.80 -11.70 11.32
CA ILE A 128 14.91 -12.56 10.91
C ILE A 128 15.76 -11.88 9.83
N PHE A 129 15.14 -11.43 8.74
CA PHE A 129 15.85 -10.95 7.56
C PHE A 129 16.28 -9.50 7.65
N ALA A 130 15.47 -8.62 8.26
CA ALA A 130 15.83 -7.21 8.41
C ALA A 130 16.61 -6.95 9.70
N PHE A 131 16.13 -7.44 10.86
CA PHE A 131 16.76 -7.12 12.15
C PHE A 131 18.00 -7.98 12.46
N TYR A 132 17.89 -9.32 12.42
CA TYR A 132 19.03 -10.18 12.77
C TYR A 132 20.07 -10.32 11.66
N LEU A 133 19.63 -10.50 10.41
CA LEU A 133 20.51 -10.72 9.27
C LEU A 133 20.96 -9.43 8.58
N GLY A 134 20.24 -8.31 8.74
CA GLY A 134 20.56 -7.04 8.10
C GLY A 134 20.50 -7.08 6.57
N LEU A 135 19.72 -7.99 5.98
CA LEU A 135 19.62 -8.15 4.52
C LEU A 135 18.69 -7.13 3.88
N PHE A 136 17.76 -6.56 4.64
CA PHE A 136 16.77 -5.61 4.16
C PHE A 136 16.57 -4.47 5.17
N PRO A 137 16.13 -3.29 4.71
CA PRO A 137 15.82 -2.18 5.60
C PRO A 137 14.61 -2.49 6.50
N LEU A 138 14.65 -1.97 7.73
CA LEU A 138 13.57 -2.13 8.71
C LEU A 138 12.29 -1.38 8.33
N CYS A 139 12.42 -0.28 7.59
CA CYS A 139 11.29 0.55 7.16
C CYS A 139 11.65 1.28 5.87
N GLY A 140 10.68 1.42 4.97
CA GLY A 140 10.88 2.07 3.67
C GLY A 140 11.72 1.22 2.71
N ILE A 141 12.27 1.88 1.69
CA ILE A 141 13.04 1.24 0.61
C ILE A 141 14.54 1.27 0.88
N CYS A 142 15.02 2.22 1.68
CA CYS A 142 16.42 2.36 2.03
C CYS A 142 16.58 2.30 3.54
N SER A 143 17.71 1.80 4.01
CA SER A 143 18.06 1.74 5.42
C SER A 143 18.17 3.15 6.00
N GLY A 144 17.76 3.31 7.26
CA GLY A 144 17.89 4.59 7.95
C GLY A 144 19.38 4.93 8.13
N GLY A 145 19.81 6.10 7.65
CA GLY A 145 21.19 6.59 7.82
C GLY A 145 22.11 6.47 6.60
N THR A 146 21.64 5.95 5.47
CA THR A 146 22.42 5.93 4.21
C THR A 146 22.21 7.23 3.41
N GLU A 147 23.29 7.93 3.08
CA GLU A 147 23.29 9.14 2.24
C GLU A 147 24.02 8.91 0.90
N GLY A 148 23.67 9.69 -0.12
CA GLY A 148 24.41 9.71 -1.39
C GLY A 148 24.32 8.41 -2.21
N PHE A 149 25.47 7.89 -2.64
CA PHE A 149 25.57 6.71 -3.50
C PHE A 149 25.22 5.41 -2.77
N ASP A 150 25.44 5.36 -1.46
CA ASP A 150 25.12 4.19 -0.64
C ASP A 150 23.63 3.89 -0.64
N ARG A 151 22.78 4.91 -0.79
CA ARG A 151 21.33 4.77 -0.92
C ARG A 151 20.87 4.14 -2.25
N PHE A 152 21.73 4.15 -3.27
CA PHE A 152 21.44 3.52 -4.57
C PHE A 152 21.91 2.06 -4.65
N VAL A 153 22.85 1.68 -3.78
CA VAL A 153 23.43 0.33 -3.71
C VAL A 153 22.72 -0.52 -2.65
N ASP A 154 22.13 0.13 -1.64
CA ASP A 154 21.19 -0.44 -0.65
C ASP A 154 19.82 -0.77 -1.27
#